data_AF-A0A7C6USK9-F1
#
_entry.id   AF-A0A7C6USK9-F1
#
_cell.length_a   1.000
_cell.length_b   1.000
_cell.length_c   1.000
_cell.angle_alpha   90.00
_cell.angle_beta   90.00
_cell.angle_gamma   90.00
#
_symmetry.space_group_name_H-M   'P 1'
#
loop_
_entity.id
_entity.type
_entity.pdbx_description
1 polymer ?
#
loop_
_entity_poly.entity_id
_entity_poly.type
_entity_poly.pdbx_seq_one_letter_code
_entity_poly.pdbx_strand_id
1 'polypeptide(L)'
;MEQKKLLLLFFCLCFYSVMISASEELNLVRPTRRLLPLPQKTETLSETYFFFDNFSLVTLGDIDDKGLEMFFKEFGPFSIGKDHQKKLIIATIDSLDAYPDLLELEQNVPADKEGYFLEVTNDKITIIGR
;
A
#
# COMPACT_ATOMS: atom_id res chain seq x y z
N MET A 1 -49.29 13.76 -9.01
CA MET A 1 -48.17 14.38 -8.27
C MET A 1 -47.08 13.37 -7.86
N GLU A 2 -47.40 12.07 -7.78
CA GLU A 2 -46.46 11.05 -7.29
C GLU A 2 -45.44 10.55 -8.32
N GLN A 3 -45.82 10.39 -9.60
CA GLN A 3 -44.87 9.93 -10.63
C GLN A 3 -43.67 10.86 -10.86
N LYS A 4 -43.88 12.19 -10.76
CA LYS A 4 -42.79 13.17 -10.89
C LYS A 4 -41.77 13.05 -9.74
N LYS A 5 -42.23 12.67 -8.55
CA LYS A 5 -41.35 12.45 -7.38
C LYS A 5 -40.56 11.15 -7.52
N LEU A 6 -41.19 10.10 -8.06
CA LEU A 6 -40.53 8.81 -8.31
C LEU A 6 -39.43 8.94 -9.38
N LEU A 7 -39.70 9.67 -10.46
CA LEU A 7 -38.71 9.94 -11.51
C LEU A 7 -37.52 10.72 -10.96
N LEU A 8 -37.78 11.74 -10.13
CA LEU A 8 -36.73 12.53 -9.48
C LEU A 8 -35.87 11.67 -8.55
N LEU A 9 -36.49 10.76 -7.79
CA LEU A 9 -35.78 9.84 -6.90
C LEU A 9 -34.86 8.89 -7.69
N PHE A 10 -35.35 8.38 -8.83
CA PHE A 10 -34.56 7.51 -9.71
C PHE A 10 -33.36 8.27 -10.31
N PHE A 11 -33.56 9.50 -10.77
CA PHE A 11 -32.46 10.36 -11.22
C PHE A 11 -31.45 10.63 -10.10
N CYS A 12 -31.91 10.97 -8.89
CA CYS A 12 -31.02 11.16 -7.74
C CYS A 12 -30.20 9.92 -7.42
N LEU A 13 -30.80 8.72 -7.46
CA LEU A 13 -30.10 7.46 -7.23
C LEU A 13 -29.03 7.19 -8.31
N CYS A 14 -29.34 7.43 -9.59
CA CYS A 14 -28.36 7.28 -10.67
C CYS A 14 -27.21 8.28 -10.56
N PHE A 15 -27.48 9.52 -10.18
CA PHE A 15 -26.42 10.51 -9.92
C PHE A 15 -25.56 10.11 -8.73
N TYR A 16 -26.15 9.56 -7.67
CA TYR A 16 -25.42 9.07 -6.51
C TYR A 16 -24.51 7.90 -6.87
N SER A 17 -24.99 6.94 -7.67
CA SER A 17 -24.17 5.79 -8.10
C SER A 17 -22.99 6.22 -8.98
N VAL A 18 -23.18 7.19 -9.88
CA VAL A 18 -22.09 7.68 -10.74
C VAL A 18 -21.04 8.44 -9.94
N MET A 19 -21.45 9.22 -8.94
CA MET A 19 -20.52 9.96 -8.07
C MET A 19 -19.68 9.03 -7.18
N ILE A 20 -20.24 7.91 -6.70
CA ILE A 20 -19.50 6.91 -5.92
C ILE A 20 -18.40 6.26 -6.78
N SER A 21 -18.74 5.81 -8.00
CA SER A 21 -17.76 5.17 -8.90
C SER A 21 -16.65 6.12 -9.35
N ALA A 22 -16.96 7.41 -9.60
CA ALA A 22 -15.93 8.39 -9.97
C ALA A 22 -14.96 8.71 -8.81
N SER A 23 -15.43 8.65 -7.55
CA SER A 23 -14.58 8.85 -6.37
C SER A 23 -13.65 7.67 -6.12
N GLU A 24 -14.06 6.46 -6.47
CA GLU A 24 -13.20 5.27 -6.36
C GLU A 24 -12.05 5.34 -7.36
N GLU A 25 -12.31 5.71 -8.63
CA GLU A 25 -11.25 5.85 -9.65
C GLU A 25 -10.24 6.97 -9.35
N LEU A 26 -10.68 8.10 -8.78
CA LEU A 26 -9.82 9.25 -8.46
C LEU A 26 -8.84 8.99 -7.30
N ASN A 27 -9.15 8.03 -6.42
CA ASN A 27 -8.22 7.57 -5.39
C ASN A 27 -7.25 6.48 -5.88
N LEU A 28 -7.51 5.88 -7.05
CA LEU A 28 -6.70 4.83 -7.67
C LEU A 28 -5.79 5.35 -8.80
N VAL A 29 -5.45 6.65 -8.77
CA VAL A 29 -4.46 7.22 -9.71
C VAL A 29 -3.14 6.46 -9.56
N ARG A 30 -2.64 5.89 -10.67
CA ARG A 30 -1.41 5.08 -10.71
C ARG A 30 -0.29 5.72 -9.87
N PRO A 31 0.37 4.96 -8.96
CA PRO A 31 1.42 5.47 -8.07
C PRO A 31 2.52 6.25 -8.79
N THR A 32 2.82 5.88 -10.04
CA THR A 32 3.81 6.52 -10.91
C THR A 32 3.58 8.02 -11.15
N ARG A 33 2.37 8.55 -10.94
CA ARG A 33 2.09 9.99 -11.07
C ARG A 33 2.41 10.79 -9.80
N ARG A 34 2.61 10.15 -8.64
CA ARG A 34 2.81 10.81 -7.33
C ARG A 34 4.18 10.54 -6.71
N LEU A 35 4.91 9.51 -7.15
CA LEU A 35 6.25 9.22 -6.63
C LEU A 35 7.28 10.21 -7.18
N LEU A 36 7.85 11.01 -6.29
CA LEU A 36 8.96 11.93 -6.57
C LEU A 36 10.02 11.76 -5.45
N PRO A 37 11.28 11.42 -5.78
CA PRO A 37 11.78 11.08 -7.12
C PRO A 37 11.14 9.79 -7.67
N LEU A 38 11.16 9.63 -8.99
CA LEU A 38 10.69 8.41 -9.62
C LEU A 38 11.64 7.24 -9.27
N PRO A 39 11.12 6.07 -8.88
CA PRO A 39 11.95 4.89 -8.69
C PRO A 39 12.68 4.51 -9.98
N GLN A 40 13.87 3.93 -9.86
CA GLN A 40 14.67 3.48 -11.01
C GLN A 40 13.96 2.42 -11.85
N LYS A 41 13.17 1.56 -11.20
CA LYS A 41 12.36 0.52 -11.82
C LYS A 41 10.98 0.49 -11.17
N THR A 42 9.93 0.35 -11.98
CA THR A 42 8.56 0.14 -11.49
C THR A 42 7.86 -0.84 -12.41
N GLU A 43 7.18 -1.81 -11.82
CA GLU A 43 6.45 -2.85 -12.51
C GLU A 43 5.09 -3.05 -11.82
N THR A 44 4.04 -3.31 -12.59
CA THR A 44 2.71 -3.62 -12.05
C THR A 44 2.38 -5.05 -12.41
N LEU A 45 2.49 -5.95 -11.44
CA LEU A 45 2.28 -7.39 -11.63
C LEU A 45 0.78 -7.75 -11.66
N SER A 46 -0.03 -7.06 -10.86
CA SER A 46 -1.48 -7.24 -10.78
C SER A 46 -2.19 -5.95 -10.34
N GLU A 47 -3.46 -5.81 -10.72
CA GLU A 47 -4.32 -4.71 -10.25
C GLU A 47 -4.90 -5.03 -8.85
N THR A 48 -4.00 -5.18 -7.89
CA THR A 48 -4.33 -5.48 -6.49
C THR A 48 -3.89 -4.34 -5.59
N TYR A 49 -4.67 -4.09 -4.54
CA TYR A 49 -4.43 -2.98 -3.62
C TYR A 49 -4.29 -3.49 -2.20
N PHE A 50 -3.30 -2.96 -1.48
CA PHE A 50 -3.20 -3.12 -0.04
C PHE A 50 -4.05 -2.04 0.63
N PHE A 51 -5.03 -2.47 1.43
CA PHE A 51 -5.80 -1.57 2.28
C PHE A 51 -5.28 -1.65 3.71
N PHE A 52 -4.98 -0.49 4.31
CA PHE A 52 -4.52 -0.35 5.69
C PHE A 52 -5.69 -0.47 6.70
N ASP A 53 -6.36 -1.62 6.70
CA ASP A 53 -7.48 -1.93 7.61
C ASP A 53 -7.01 -2.60 8.90
N ASN A 54 -6.52 -3.85 8.84
CA ASN A 54 -5.92 -4.63 9.93
C ASN A 54 -4.71 -5.38 9.40
N PHE A 55 -3.52 -5.09 9.92
CA PHE A 55 -2.28 -5.73 9.47
C PHE A 55 -1.26 -5.91 10.59
N SER A 56 -0.35 -6.85 10.38
CA SER A 56 0.78 -7.08 11.27
C SER A 56 2.00 -6.32 10.78
N LEU A 57 2.64 -5.55 11.67
CA LEU A 57 3.95 -4.96 11.39
C LEU A 57 5.04 -5.96 11.77
N VAL A 58 5.90 -6.30 10.82
CA VAL A 58 7.03 -7.22 10.99
C VAL A 58 8.31 -6.48 10.64
N THR A 59 9.14 -6.20 11.63
CA THR A 59 10.45 -5.59 11.46
C THR A 59 11.54 -6.65 11.62
N LEU A 60 12.43 -6.75 10.64
CA LEU A 60 13.52 -7.73 10.61
C LEU A 60 14.87 -7.03 10.77
N GLY A 61 15.61 -7.40 11.82
CA GLY A 61 16.89 -6.76 12.15
C GLY A 61 16.74 -5.44 12.90
N ASP A 62 17.83 -4.67 12.92
CA ASP A 62 17.87 -3.33 13.53
C ASP A 62 17.48 -2.29 12.46
N ILE A 63 16.32 -1.66 12.64
CA ILE A 63 15.72 -0.75 11.66
C ILE A 63 15.45 0.59 12.33
N ASP A 64 15.84 1.70 11.69
CA ASP A 64 15.40 3.04 12.07
C ASP A 64 13.91 3.20 11.72
N ASP A 65 13.05 3.23 12.73
CA ASP A 65 11.60 3.27 12.60
C ASP A 65 11.04 4.70 12.52
N LYS A 66 11.85 5.75 12.65
CA LYS A 66 11.38 7.15 12.64
C LYS A 66 10.53 7.51 11.42
N GLY A 67 10.94 7.04 10.24
CA GLY A 67 10.17 7.26 9.01
C GLY A 67 8.79 6.60 9.07
N LEU A 68 8.72 5.41 9.66
CA LEU A 68 7.47 4.68 9.86
C LEU A 68 6.60 5.36 10.93
N GLU A 69 7.19 5.83 12.03
CA GLU A 69 6.49 6.60 13.06
C GLU A 69 5.84 7.86 12.48
N MET A 70 6.59 8.60 11.65
CA MET A 70 6.06 9.77 10.94
C MET A 70 4.87 9.40 10.06
N PHE A 71 4.99 8.32 9.28
CA PHE A 71 3.91 7.83 8.42
C PHE A 71 2.67 7.44 9.24
N PHE A 72 2.83 6.70 10.34
CA PHE A 72 1.71 6.31 11.21
C PHE A 72 1.05 7.51 11.88
N LYS A 73 1.83 8.54 12.24
CA LYS A 73 1.31 9.77 12.81
C LYS A 73 0.51 10.60 11.79
N GLU A 74 0.95 10.63 10.54
CA GLU A 74 0.31 11.44 9.48
C GLU A 74 -0.95 10.78 8.90
N PHE A 75 -0.92 9.47 8.68
CA PHE A 75 -1.97 8.75 7.95
C PHE A 75 -2.82 7.82 8.81
N GLY A 76 -2.46 7.61 10.07
CA GLY A 76 -3.23 6.80 11.00
C GLY A 76 -4.57 7.43 11.44
N PRO A 77 -5.30 6.79 12.35
CA PRO A 77 -4.91 5.58 13.09
C PRO A 77 -5.04 4.30 12.26
N PHE A 78 -4.10 3.36 12.45
CA PHE A 78 -4.12 2.04 11.83
C PHE A 78 -4.39 0.95 12.87
N SER A 79 -5.03 -0.15 12.47
CA SER A 79 -5.18 -1.33 13.32
C SER A 79 -3.98 -2.27 13.13
N ILE A 80 -3.02 -2.16 14.05
CA ILE A 80 -1.78 -2.94 14.03
C ILE A 80 -1.85 -4.03 15.11
N GLY A 81 -1.65 -5.28 14.71
CA GLY A 81 -1.70 -6.45 15.58
C GLY A 81 -0.56 -7.43 15.29
N LYS A 82 -0.48 -8.53 16.06
CA LYS A 82 0.58 -9.54 15.87
C LYS A 82 0.17 -10.72 14.99
N ASP A 83 -1.14 -10.97 14.89
CA ASP A 83 -1.70 -12.18 14.26
C ASP A 83 -2.64 -11.86 13.09
N HIS A 84 -2.56 -10.65 12.53
CA HIS A 84 -3.32 -10.32 11.33
C HIS A 84 -2.70 -11.00 10.10
N GLN A 85 -3.58 -11.47 9.21
CA GLN A 85 -3.19 -12.13 7.97
C GLN A 85 -2.38 -11.20 7.07
N LYS A 86 -2.80 -9.93 6.95
CA LYS A 86 -2.07 -8.94 6.16
C LYS A 86 -0.79 -8.54 6.87
N LYS A 87 0.30 -8.34 6.14
CA LYS A 87 1.60 -8.01 6.71
C LYS A 87 2.22 -6.77 6.05
N LEU A 88 2.79 -5.89 6.87
CA LEU A 88 3.76 -4.89 6.46
C LEU A 88 5.12 -5.35 6.98
N ILE A 89 5.98 -5.78 6.07
CA ILE A 89 7.33 -6.29 6.36
C ILE A 89 8.33 -5.20 6.04
N ILE A 90 9.19 -4.87 7.00
CA ILE A 90 10.31 -3.95 6.83
C ILE A 90 11.58 -4.70 7.21
N ALA A 91 12.59 -4.65 6.34
CA ALA A 91 13.83 -5.38 6.50
C ALA A 91 15.01 -4.60 5.90
N THR A 92 16.22 -5.01 6.25
CA THR A 92 17.46 -4.68 5.53
C THR A 92 18.04 -5.94 4.90
N ILE A 93 18.88 -5.79 3.87
CA ILE A 93 19.55 -6.95 3.25
C ILE A 93 20.28 -7.83 4.28
N ASP A 94 20.93 -7.23 5.29
CA ASP A 94 21.68 -7.93 6.34
C ASP A 94 20.78 -8.80 7.23
N SER A 95 19.49 -8.50 7.28
CA SER A 95 18.51 -9.24 8.07
C SER A 95 17.91 -10.45 7.32
N LEU A 96 18.10 -10.54 6.00
CA LEU A 96 17.42 -11.53 5.14
C LEU A 96 17.96 -12.96 5.31
N ASP A 97 19.19 -13.13 5.77
CA ASP A 97 19.80 -14.47 5.97
C ASP A 97 18.97 -15.37 6.89
N ALA A 98 18.25 -14.77 7.84
CA ALA A 98 17.36 -15.49 8.76
C ALA A 98 15.99 -15.83 8.16
N TYR A 99 15.68 -15.35 6.95
CA TYR A 99 14.35 -15.43 6.31
C TYR A 99 14.47 -15.88 4.84
N PRO A 100 14.58 -17.20 4.58
CA PRO A 100 14.82 -17.74 3.24
C PRO A 100 13.79 -17.30 2.20
N ASP A 101 12.52 -17.14 2.60
CA ASP A 101 11.43 -16.71 1.71
C ASP A 101 11.59 -15.27 1.18
N LEU A 102 12.44 -14.46 1.83
CA LEU A 102 12.73 -13.08 1.44
C LEU A 102 14.11 -12.92 0.81
N LEU A 103 14.99 -13.91 0.96
CA LEU A 103 16.37 -13.85 0.48
C LEU A 103 16.44 -13.67 -1.05
N GLU A 104 15.53 -14.31 -1.80
CA GLU A 104 15.44 -14.15 -3.25
C GLU A 104 15.12 -12.71 -3.70
N LEU A 105 14.62 -11.86 -2.80
CA LEU A 105 14.30 -10.46 -3.09
C LEU A 105 15.52 -9.54 -2.98
N GLU A 106 16.62 -10.00 -2.36
CA GLU A 106 17.86 -9.21 -2.20
C GLU A 106 18.39 -8.72 -3.56
N GLN A 107 18.32 -9.56 -4.60
CA GLN A 107 18.76 -9.24 -5.95
C GLN A 107 17.99 -8.05 -6.59
N ASN A 108 16.80 -7.72 -6.07
CA ASN A 108 15.98 -6.61 -6.54
C ASN A 108 16.26 -5.30 -5.80
N VAL A 109 17.04 -5.33 -4.71
CA VAL A 109 17.46 -4.13 -3.99
C VAL A 109 18.61 -3.48 -4.78
N PRO A 110 18.57 -2.18 -5.12
CA PRO A 110 19.68 -1.47 -5.76
C PRO A 110 20.94 -1.41 -4.87
N ALA A 111 22.13 -1.47 -5.47
CA ALA A 111 23.41 -1.54 -4.73
C ALA A 111 23.84 -0.23 -4.05
N ASP A 112 23.18 0.88 -4.37
CA ASP A 112 23.42 2.16 -3.71
C ASP A 112 22.93 2.17 -2.26
N LYS A 113 23.57 3.00 -1.43
CA LYS A 113 23.35 3.04 0.03
C LYS A 113 21.92 3.39 0.45
N GLU A 114 21.17 4.07 -0.40
CA GLU A 114 19.78 4.44 -0.15
C GLU A 114 18.81 3.61 -1.02
N GLY A 115 19.34 2.54 -1.63
CA GLY A 115 18.59 1.64 -2.48
C GLY A 115 17.55 0.86 -1.67
N TYR A 116 16.35 0.75 -2.22
CA TYR A 116 15.28 -0.03 -1.62
C TYR A 116 14.50 -0.82 -2.66
N PHE A 117 13.90 -1.91 -2.20
CA PHE A 117 12.87 -2.67 -2.89
C PHE A 117 11.52 -2.45 -2.18
N LEU A 118 10.47 -2.20 -2.96
CA LEU A 118 9.10 -2.06 -2.48
C LEU A 118 8.19 -2.95 -3.32
N GLU A 119 7.54 -3.91 -2.67
CA GLU A 119 6.50 -4.74 -3.28
C GLU A 119 5.18 -4.55 -2.53
N VAL A 120 4.09 -4.43 -3.29
CA VAL A 120 2.74 -4.29 -2.75
C VAL A 120 1.82 -5.32 -3.41
N THR A 121 1.19 -6.13 -2.58
CA THR A 121 0.14 -7.10 -2.93
C THR A 121 -1.10 -6.79 -2.08
N ASN A 122 -2.20 -7.53 -2.24
CA ASN A 122 -3.40 -7.32 -1.44
C ASN A 122 -3.25 -7.76 0.04
N ASP A 123 -2.32 -8.65 0.33
CA ASP A 123 -2.08 -9.20 1.66
C ASP A 123 -0.73 -8.80 2.26
N LYS A 124 0.23 -8.33 1.45
CA LYS A 124 1.57 -8.00 1.93
C LYS A 124 2.13 -6.73 1.30
N ILE A 125 2.70 -5.86 2.13
CA ILE A 125 3.68 -4.86 1.72
C ILE A 125 5.05 -5.33 2.20
N THR A 126 6.04 -5.35 1.32
CA THR A 126 7.43 -5.68 1.67
C THR A 126 8.34 -4.52 1.30
N ILE A 127 9.11 -4.04 2.27
CA ILE A 127 10.12 -2.99 2.10
C ILE A 127 11.47 -3.57 2.53
N ILE A 128 12.45 -3.54 1.63
CA ILE A 128 13.81 -4.00 1.93
C ILE A 128 14.78 -2.88 1.58
N GLY A 129 15.49 -2.36 2.57
CA GLY A 129 16.58 -1.39 2.38
C GLY A 129 17.94 -2.06 2.19
N ARG A 130 18.86 -1.32 1.58
CA ARG A 130 20.29 -1.66 1.53
C ARG A 130 20.95 -1.57 2.91
#